data_AF-A0A1G2CC15-F1
#
_entry.id   AF-A0A1G2CC15-F1
#
_cell.length_a   1.000
_cell.length_b   1.000
_cell.length_c   1.000
_cell.angle_alpha   90.00
_cell.angle_beta   90.00
_cell.angle_gamma   90.00
#
_symmetry.space_group_name_H-M   'P 1'
#
loop_
_entity.id
_entity.type
_entity.pdbx_description
1 polymer ?
#
loop_
_entity_poly.entity_id
_entity_poly.type
_entity_poly.pdbx_seq_one_letter_code
_entity_poly.pdbx_strand_id
1 'polypeptide(L)' 'MLLVDSLYDDFIPRTAQDDLWQAMGRPERVSMKYAHKRSFLMSFLGFHFADRLVAEFFRKKL' A
#
# COMPACT_ATOMS: atom_id res chain seq x y z
N MET A 1 1.84 -11.71 5.33
CA MET A 1 0.97 -10.53 5.33
C MET A 1 1.65 -9.44 4.50
N LEU A 2 0.86 -8.63 3.79
CA LEU A 2 1.33 -7.51 2.96
C LEU A 2 0.70 -6.21 3.48
N LEU A 3 1.50 -5.16 3.62
CA LEU A 3 1.05 -3.79 3.85
C LEU A 3 1.36 -2.95 2.59
N VAL A 4 0.34 -2.30 2.04
CA VAL A 4 0.50 -1.35 0.93
C VAL A 4 0.12 0.04 1.44
N ASP A 5 1.01 1.01 1.28
CA ASP A 5 0.76 2.39 1.70
C ASP A 5 1.17 3.43 0.63
N SER A 6 0.93 4.69 0.95
CA SER A 6 1.24 5.85 0.12
C SER A 6 2.35 6.66 0.79
N LEU A 7 3.44 6.90 0.07
CA LEU A 7 4.59 7.67 0.58
C LEU A 7 4.25 9.16 0.76
N TYR A 8 3.40 9.70 -0.12
CA TYR A 8 2.96 11.10 -0.10
C TYR A 8 1.51 11.22 0.34
N ASP A 9 1.12 10.38 1.30
CA ASP A 9 -0.25 10.32 1.80
C ASP A 9 -0.65 11.65 2.44
N ASP A 10 -1.71 12.23 1.91
CA ASP A 10 -2.29 13.51 2.33
C ASP A 10 -3.33 13.36 3.45
N PHE A 11 -3.65 12.12 3.84
CA PHE A 11 -4.64 11.80 4.88
C PHE A 11 -4.02 11.09 6.10
N ILE A 12 -3.04 10.22 5.88
CA ILE A 12 -2.40 9.40 6.91
C ILE A 12 -0.94 9.83 7.07
N PRO A 13 -0.55 10.47 8.18
CA PRO A 13 0.83 10.88 8.41
C PRO A 13 1.80 9.70 8.34
N ARG A 14 3.02 9.95 7.86
CA ARG A 14 4.04 8.90 7.69
C ARG A 14 4.36 8.18 9.01
N THR A 15 4.40 8.91 10.12
CA THR A 15 4.62 8.35 11.46
C THR A 15 3.56 7.31 11.83
N ALA A 16 2.28 7.60 11.58
CA ALA A 16 1.19 6.66 11.88
C ALA A 16 1.26 5.39 11.00
N GLN A 17 1.68 5.52 9.74
CA GLN A 17 1.91 4.36 8.88
C GLN A 17 3.06 3.50 9.40
N ASP A 18 4.14 4.12 9.88
CA ASP A 18 5.31 3.44 10.43
C ASP A 18 4.96 2.74 11.76
N ASP A 19 4.19 3.39 12.64
CA ASP A 19 3.71 2.81 13.89
C ASP A 19 2.83 1.58 13.64
N LEU A 20 1.92 1.66 12.67
CA LEU A 20 1.11 0.52 12.25
C LEU A 20 1.99 -0.63 11.74
N TRP A 21 2.96 -0.34 10.87
CA TRP A 21 3.87 -1.34 10.33
C TRP A 21 4.68 -2.05 11.44
N GLN A 22 5.13 -1.31 12.46
CA GLN A 22 5.79 -1.88 13.64
C GLN A 22 4.83 -2.76 14.45
N ALA A 23 3.63 -2.27 14.75
CA ALA A 23 2.62 -2.98 15.52
C ALA A 23 2.18 -4.30 14.87
N MET A 24 2.22 -4.37 13.53
CA MET A 24 1.91 -5.57 12.76
C MET A 24 3.07 -6.59 12.69
N GLY A 25 4.21 -6.33 13.34
CA GLY A 25 5.38 -7.21 13.30
C GLY A 25 6.21 -7.07 12.03
N ARG A 26 6.22 -5.88 11.42
CA ARG A 26 7.00 -5.54 10.22
C ARG A 26 6.73 -6.49 9.03
N PRO A 27 5.47 -6.63 8.57
CA PRO A 27 5.16 -7.42 7.38
C PRO A 27 5.84 -6.86 6.13
N GLU A 28 5.80 -7.62 5.02
CA GLU A 28 6.22 -7.11 3.71
C GLU A 28 5.47 -5.81 3.40
N ARG A 29 6.21 -4.76 2.98
CA ARG A 29 5.67 -3.41 2.81
C ARG A 29 6.02 -2.85 1.44
N VAL A 30 5.02 -2.33 0.75
CA VAL A 30 5.19 -1.62 -0.53
C VAL A 30 4.64 -0.20 -0.39
N SER A 31 5.50 0.78 -0.58
CA SER A 31 5.14 2.21 -0.53
C SER A 31 5.03 2.82 -1.92
N MET A 32 3.82 3.24 -2.30
CA MET A 32 3.55 3.90 -3.57
C MET A 32 3.94 5.38 -3.51
N LYS A 33 4.71 5.85 -4.50
CA LYS A 33 5.17 7.26 -4.59
C LYS A 33 4.11 8.21 -5.13
N TYR A 34 2.88 8.09 -4.64
CA TYR A 34 1.72 8.91 -5.02
C TYR A 34 0.94 9.31 -3.77
N ALA A 35 0.07 10.32 -3.88
CA ALA A 35 -0.89 10.70 -2.83
C ALA A 35 -1.95 9.61 -2.62
N HIS A 36 -2.65 9.63 -1.49
CA HIS A 36 -3.52 8.53 -1.04
C HIS A 36 -4.54 8.11 -2.10
N LYS A 37 -5.32 9.09 -2.59
CA LYS A 37 -6.33 8.85 -3.62
C LYS A 37 -5.71 8.34 -4.92
N ARG A 38 -4.50 8.79 -5.26
CA ARG A 38 -3.81 8.30 -6.46
C ARG A 38 -3.30 6.88 -6.29
N SER A 39 -2.85 6.51 -5.10
CA SER A 39 -2.40 5.16 -4.79
C SER A 39 -3.55 4.14 -4.81
N PHE A 40 -4.74 4.53 -4.31
CA PHE A 40 -5.81 3.57 -4.06
C PHE A 40 -7.10 3.77 -4.87
N LEU A 41 -7.39 4.98 -5.36
CA LEU A 41 -8.65 5.30 -6.06
C LEU A 41 -8.49 5.62 -7.56
N MET A 42 -7.26 5.81 -8.07
CA MET A 42 -7.03 6.00 -9.52
C MET A 42 -7.20 4.72 -10.35
N SER A 43 -7.76 3.66 -9.75
CA SER A 43 -8.32 2.52 -10.47
C SER A 43 -9.30 2.93 -11.58
N PHE A 44 -9.92 4.13 -11.50
CA PHE A 44 -10.78 4.66 -12.56
C PHE A 44 -10.05 4.98 -13.89
N LEU A 45 -8.73 5.20 -13.88
CA LEU A 45 -7.91 5.44 -15.09
C LEU A 45 -7.15 4.17 -15.55
N GLY A 46 -7.56 2.98 -15.09
CA GLY A 46 -7.03 1.69 -15.58
C GLY A 46 -5.69 1.24 -14.97
N PHE A 47 -5.12 2.02 -14.05
CA PHE A 47 -3.88 1.68 -13.35
C PHE A 47 -4.19 1.05 -11.99
N HIS A 48 -4.66 -0.21 -12.02
CA HIS A 48 -4.95 -1.07 -10.86
C HIS A 48 -3.66 -1.56 -10.15
N PHE A 49 -2.77 -0.63 -9.76
CA PHE A 49 -1.45 -1.00 -9.25
C PHE A 49 -1.52 -1.72 -7.90
N ALA A 50 -2.31 -1.20 -6.96
CA ALA A 50 -2.53 -1.84 -5.66
C ALA A 50 -3.15 -3.24 -5.82
N ASP A 51 -4.15 -3.38 -6.70
CA ASP A 51 -4.80 -4.68 -6.96
C ASP A 51 -3.81 -5.70 -7.53
N ARG A 52 -2.94 -5.29 -8.46
CA ARG A 52 -1.88 -6.15 -9.01
C ARG A 52 -0.89 -6.60 -7.93
N LEU A 53 -0.48 -5.70 -7.03
CA LEU A 53 0.41 -6.06 -5.92
C LEU A 53 -0.22 -7.11 -5.01
N VAL A 54 -1.50 -6.93 -4.67
CA VAL A 54 -2.23 -7.89 -3.84
C VAL A 54 -2.36 -9.24 -4.56
N ALA A 55 -2.73 -9.23 -5.85
CA ALA A 55 -2.83 -10.45 -6.65
C ALA A 55 -1.49 -11.20 -6.76
N GLU A 56 -0.39 -10.48 -6.98
CA GLU A 56 0.95 -11.07 -7.03
C GLU A 56 1.39 -11.64 -5.69
N PHE A 57 1.06 -10.96 -4.58
CA PHE A 57 1.35 -11.46 -3.25
C PHE A 57 0.65 -12.79 -3.00
N PHE A 58 -0.64 -12.90 -3.32
CA PHE A 58 -1.37 -14.16 -3.19
C PHE A 58 -0.81 -15.24 -4.12
N ARG A 59 -0.50 -14.91 -5.38
CA ARG A 59 0.11 -15.86 -6.34
C ARG A 59 1.44 -16.46 -5.86
N LYS A 60 2.21 -15.72 -5.06
CA LYS A 60 3.50 -16.21 -4.52
C LYS A 60 3.35 -17.04 -3.23
N LYS A 61 2.18 -17.02 -2.59
CA LYS A 61 1.96 -17.55 -1.24
C LYS A 61 0.91 -18.65 -1.17
N LEU A 62 0.08 -18.78 -2.21
CA LEU A 62 -0.80 -19.92 -2.49
C LEU A 62 -0.11 -20.85 -3.49
#